data_AF-A0AAD7MF15-F1
#
_entry.id   AF-A0AAD7MF15-F1
#
_cell.length_a   1.000
_cell.length_b   1.000
_cell.length_c   1.000
_cell.angle_alpha   90.00
_cell.angle_beta   90.00
_cell.angle_gamma   90.00
#
_symmetry.space_group_name_H-M   'P 1'
#
loop_
_entity.id
_entity.type
_entity.pdbx_description
1 polymer ?
#
loop_
_entity_poly.entity_id
_entity_poly.type
_entity_poly.pdbx_seq_one_letter_code
_entity_poly.pdbx_strand_id
1 'polypeptide(L)'
;MPGPIKLKTWVPRNTKPAWDWKAKKSKELQYFDAPFAIKEYVQNCVGQIPKDLQKRAWSDWNREDFRFIQGQNARGKADSQTVAYRVISWSPDWTPWRFSETGRVASSVHPFCRYSGSIQDQPLSGDCLLVDGPRYERAHFCNNPLDTNATFTSFAVDGESTSKDNTWAVGEKGNGFILATQFLAETIDKKMPAVQGKPSVDVVQAGISFRVGYQIGELKWKTSRRVGTADSLRVILDDLTAAQKQRIKHGLEGADNKSLVQPDEACIVVIGLDVTAAPEYFFSAIYGIMPPAREWRHPGGNIQFFMVNPDPKFYHRDQWVRGGIRLNRVSINYHGNLNLTSDRVMVLSDRRMAQYRVDVCNNVDHAFRTLPDLAIELALDILTDDHSNAIAGILVPRDKAGAAHYRVAFEAALQQRVISCTGAAPTLPLHPYAQPDETLTLFTELGLIAVQVSYKAREIIHQSGAYAPIKEYARSILLAAPRLDNFPGLNRLRAALKLVLPEVPSQSITLRQYDKVYPTVAWDDKNKLFALALPKPCEEHPQPTQSVCWIGPVLHDSARSNFLRSSS
;
A
#
# COMPACT_ATOMS: atom_id res chain seq x y z
N MET A 1 -66.51 -4.42 -54.58
CA MET A 1 -66.05 -3.54 -53.49
C MET A 1 -65.36 -4.41 -52.44
N PRO A 2 -64.07 -4.22 -52.14
CA PRO A 2 -63.42 -4.91 -51.04
C PRO A 2 -63.91 -4.30 -49.72
N GLY A 3 -64.27 -5.15 -48.76
CA GLY A 3 -64.77 -4.74 -47.45
C GLY A 3 -63.72 -4.00 -46.60
N PRO A 4 -64.15 -3.24 -45.59
CA PRO A 4 -63.26 -2.40 -44.78
C PRO A 4 -62.23 -3.25 -44.05
N ILE A 5 -60.95 -2.96 -44.32
CA ILE A 5 -59.81 -3.50 -43.58
C ILE A 5 -59.91 -3.01 -42.14
N LYS A 6 -60.26 -3.90 -41.22
CA LYS A 6 -60.18 -3.63 -39.78
C LYS A 6 -58.71 -3.50 -39.40
N LEU A 7 -58.21 -2.26 -39.29
CA LEU A 7 -56.94 -1.96 -38.64
C LEU A 7 -57.02 -2.47 -37.20
N LYS A 8 -56.30 -3.56 -36.91
CA LYS A 8 -56.04 -3.98 -35.51
C LYS A 8 -55.34 -2.81 -34.83
N THR A 9 -56.02 -2.14 -33.91
CA THR A 9 -55.40 -1.21 -32.97
C THR A 9 -54.27 -1.94 -32.26
N TRP A 10 -53.03 -1.57 -32.59
CA TRP A 10 -51.83 -2.11 -31.98
C TRP A 10 -51.83 -1.61 -30.53
N VAL A 11 -52.33 -2.44 -29.61
CA VAL A 11 -52.15 -2.19 -28.19
C VAL A 11 -50.65 -2.37 -27.94
N PRO A 12 -49.91 -1.32 -27.52
CA PRO A 12 -48.51 -1.48 -27.17
C PRO A 12 -48.44 -2.57 -26.12
N ARG A 13 -47.70 -3.64 -26.39
CA ARG A 13 -47.37 -4.60 -25.33
C ARG A 13 -46.77 -3.78 -24.20
N ASN A 14 -47.29 -3.93 -22.98
CA ASN A 14 -46.73 -3.32 -21.78
C ASN A 14 -45.25 -3.71 -21.70
N THR A 15 -44.37 -2.88 -22.25
CA THR A 15 -42.94 -3.09 -22.22
C THR A 15 -42.50 -2.71 -20.82
N LYS A 16 -41.90 -3.67 -20.11
CA LYS A 16 -41.29 -3.42 -18.81
C LYS A 16 -40.37 -2.19 -18.90
N PRO A 17 -40.38 -1.28 -17.91
CA PRO A 17 -39.45 -0.16 -17.88
C PRO A 17 -38.01 -0.67 -18.01
N ALA A 18 -37.21 0.00 -18.85
CA ALA A 18 -35.85 -0.40 -19.11
C ALA A 18 -34.93 0.81 -19.32
N TRP A 19 -33.69 0.67 -18.89
CA TRP A 19 -32.66 1.70 -18.99
C TRP A 19 -31.45 1.11 -19.71
N ASP A 20 -31.03 1.76 -20.79
CA ASP A 20 -29.84 1.40 -21.53
C ASP A 20 -28.63 2.07 -20.86
N TRP A 21 -27.65 1.25 -20.50
CA TRP A 21 -26.36 1.68 -19.97
C TRP A 21 -25.32 1.71 -21.11
N LYS A 22 -24.04 1.62 -20.76
CA LYS A 22 -22.95 1.80 -21.71
C LYS A 22 -22.79 0.57 -22.60
N ALA A 23 -22.12 0.80 -23.73
CA ALA A 23 -21.73 -0.25 -24.65
C ALA A 23 -20.71 -1.20 -24.01
N LYS A 24 -20.73 -2.47 -24.41
CA LYS A 24 -19.77 -3.48 -24.00
C LYS A 24 -18.34 -3.01 -24.28
N LYS A 25 -17.43 -3.20 -23.32
CA LYS A 25 -16.03 -2.71 -23.36
C LYS A 25 -15.93 -1.18 -23.50
N SER A 26 -16.84 -0.44 -22.86
CA SER A 26 -16.76 1.02 -22.84
C SER A 26 -15.41 1.47 -22.25
N LYS A 27 -14.87 2.59 -22.76
CA LYS A 27 -13.54 3.10 -22.37
C LYS A 27 -13.43 3.34 -20.87
N GLU A 28 -14.52 3.68 -20.20
CA GLU A 28 -14.58 3.88 -18.75
C GLU A 28 -14.26 2.61 -17.94
N LEU A 29 -14.41 1.42 -18.52
CA LEU A 29 -14.12 0.15 -17.85
C LEU A 29 -12.67 -0.30 -17.99
N GLN A 30 -11.83 0.42 -18.76
CA GLN A 30 -10.46 0.00 -19.05
C GLN A 30 -9.56 -0.10 -17.80
N TYR A 31 -9.96 0.53 -16.70
CA TYR A 31 -9.24 0.50 -15.42
C TYR A 31 -9.94 -0.33 -14.34
N PHE A 32 -11.12 -0.89 -14.62
CA PHE A 32 -11.83 -1.72 -13.68
C PHE A 32 -11.20 -3.11 -13.62
N ASP A 33 -11.08 -3.61 -12.40
CA ASP A 33 -10.84 -4.99 -12.07
C ASP A 33 -11.90 -5.43 -11.05
N ALA A 34 -11.96 -6.73 -10.74
CA ALA A 34 -12.95 -7.23 -9.80
C ALA A 34 -12.82 -6.55 -8.42
N PRO A 35 -11.61 -6.39 -7.82
CA PRO A 35 -11.47 -5.66 -6.57
C PRO A 35 -12.04 -4.24 -6.64
N PHE A 36 -11.76 -3.49 -7.71
CA PHE A 36 -12.28 -2.14 -7.88
C PHE A 36 -13.81 -2.12 -8.00
N ALA A 37 -14.40 -3.04 -8.77
CA ALA A 37 -15.86 -3.12 -8.89
C ALA A 37 -16.53 -3.43 -7.54
N ILE A 38 -15.95 -4.35 -6.76
CA ILE A 38 -16.44 -4.68 -5.42
C ILE A 38 -16.26 -3.50 -4.47
N LYS A 39 -15.15 -2.74 -4.58
CA LYS A 39 -14.96 -1.50 -3.84
C LYS A 39 -16.10 -0.52 -4.09
N GLU A 40 -16.51 -0.29 -5.34
CA GLU A 40 -17.61 0.63 -5.64
C GLU A 40 -18.93 0.19 -4.99
N TYR A 41 -19.23 -1.11 -4.93
CA TYR A 41 -20.41 -1.60 -4.21
C TYR A 41 -20.33 -1.33 -2.71
N VAL A 42 -19.19 -1.64 -2.10
CA VAL A 42 -18.99 -1.39 -0.67
C VAL A 42 -19.00 0.10 -0.36
N GLN A 43 -18.44 0.95 -1.23
CA GLN A 43 -18.51 2.40 -1.09
C GLN A 43 -19.95 2.91 -1.10
N ASN A 44 -20.80 2.38 -1.98
CA ASN A 44 -22.23 2.71 -1.96
C ASN A 44 -22.92 2.25 -0.66
N CYS A 45 -22.46 1.15 -0.06
CA CYS A 45 -23.00 0.66 1.20
C CYS A 45 -22.58 1.54 2.38
N VAL A 46 -21.29 1.89 2.44
CA VAL A 46 -20.71 2.58 3.59
C VAL A 46 -20.80 4.11 3.44
N GLY A 47 -20.99 4.65 2.23
CA GLY A 47 -21.21 6.08 1.98
C GLY A 47 -22.45 6.65 2.68
N GLN A 48 -23.37 5.80 3.14
CA GLN A 48 -24.48 6.19 4.00
C GLN A 48 -24.03 6.56 5.42
N ILE A 49 -22.95 5.98 5.94
CA ILE A 49 -22.46 6.27 7.30
C ILE A 49 -22.02 7.73 7.43
N PRO A 50 -21.19 8.30 6.54
CA PRO A 50 -20.90 9.74 6.55
C PRO A 50 -22.15 10.61 6.51
N LYS A 51 -23.19 10.22 5.77
CA LYS A 51 -24.46 10.97 5.68
C LYS A 51 -25.17 11.03 7.03
N ASP A 52 -25.30 9.89 7.69
CA ASP A 52 -25.98 9.77 8.98
C ASP A 52 -25.21 10.52 10.07
N LEU A 53 -23.86 10.55 9.95
CA LEU A 53 -22.97 11.29 10.83
C LEU A 53 -22.76 12.77 10.44
N GLN A 54 -23.48 13.26 9.42
CA GLN A 54 -23.36 14.63 8.89
C GLN A 54 -21.90 15.02 8.54
N LYS A 55 -21.16 14.07 7.97
CA LYS A 55 -19.79 14.25 7.46
C LYS A 55 -19.85 14.51 5.96
N ARG A 56 -19.09 15.52 5.49
CA ARG A 56 -19.12 15.93 4.09
C ARG A 56 -18.33 15.01 3.16
N ALA A 57 -17.34 14.34 3.71
CA ALA A 57 -16.53 13.39 2.99
C ALA A 57 -16.12 12.24 3.91
N TRP A 58 -15.82 11.10 3.31
CA TRP A 58 -15.21 9.95 3.97
C TRP A 58 -13.97 10.32 4.78
N SER A 59 -13.24 11.35 4.34
CA SER A 59 -12.10 11.89 5.04
C SER A 59 -12.37 12.51 6.40
N ASP A 60 -13.58 13.01 6.56
CA ASP A 60 -14.00 13.75 7.75
C ASP A 60 -14.59 12.78 8.78
N TRP A 61 -14.77 11.52 8.37
CA TRP A 61 -15.12 10.41 9.22
C TRP A 61 -13.85 9.78 9.79
N ASN A 62 -13.69 9.86 11.10
CA ASN A 62 -12.69 9.08 11.82
C ASN A 62 -13.29 7.71 12.09
N ARG A 63 -12.77 6.67 11.44
CA ARG A 63 -13.11 5.29 11.79
C ARG A 63 -12.78 5.07 13.27
N GLU A 64 -13.81 4.91 14.10
CA GLU A 64 -13.62 4.49 15.49
C GLU A 64 -13.23 3.00 15.45
N ASP A 65 -11.98 2.71 15.83
CA ASP A 65 -11.51 1.34 15.92
C ASP A 65 -11.99 0.72 17.25
N PHE A 66 -13.15 0.06 17.19
CA PHE A 66 -13.76 -0.57 18.35
C PHE A 66 -12.96 -1.76 18.89
N ARG A 67 -11.93 -2.24 18.19
CA ARG A 67 -11.07 -3.34 18.67
C ARG A 67 -10.36 -3.00 19.98
N PHE A 68 -10.21 -1.72 20.29
CA PHE A 68 -9.46 -1.24 21.46
C PHE A 68 -10.32 -0.61 22.56
N ILE A 69 -11.64 -0.51 22.39
CA ILE A 69 -12.51 0.07 23.42
C ILE A 69 -12.87 -1.02 24.45
N GLN A 70 -12.11 -1.08 25.54
CA GLN A 70 -12.46 -1.90 26.70
C GLN A 70 -13.34 -1.11 27.69
N GLY A 71 -14.41 -1.74 28.22
CA GLY A 71 -15.22 -1.22 29.33
C GLY A 71 -16.72 -1.04 29.04
N GLN A 72 -17.51 -0.72 30.07
CA GLN A 72 -18.98 -0.59 29.99
C GLN A 72 -19.46 0.51 29.03
N ASN A 73 -18.65 1.54 28.76
CA ASN A 73 -18.92 2.56 27.76
C ASN A 73 -18.82 2.04 26.31
N ALA A 74 -18.18 0.90 26.09
CA ALA A 74 -18.10 0.25 24.79
C ALA A 74 -19.47 -0.28 24.35
N ARG A 75 -20.28 -0.83 25.27
CA ARG A 75 -21.61 -1.38 24.95
C ARG A 75 -22.61 -0.31 24.58
N GLY A 76 -22.68 0.79 25.34
CA GLY A 76 -23.60 1.90 25.03
C GLY A 76 -23.27 2.60 23.71
N LYS A 77 -21.98 2.79 23.41
CA LYS A 77 -21.54 3.33 22.11
C LYS A 77 -21.70 2.33 20.98
N ALA A 78 -21.36 1.06 21.21
CA ALA A 78 -21.59 -0.02 20.27
C ALA A 78 -23.07 -0.05 19.89
N ASP A 79 -24.00 -0.25 20.83
CA ASP A 79 -25.45 -0.36 20.53
C ASP A 79 -26.02 0.84 19.76
N SER A 80 -25.57 2.07 20.04
CA SER A 80 -25.98 3.26 19.28
C SER A 80 -25.41 3.33 17.86
N GLN A 81 -24.26 2.69 17.61
CA GLN A 81 -23.58 2.66 16.31
C GLN A 81 -23.69 1.32 15.57
N THR A 82 -24.05 0.19 16.21
CA THR A 82 -24.36 -1.08 15.55
C THR A 82 -25.61 -0.94 14.69
N VAL A 83 -26.49 0.02 15.01
CA VAL A 83 -27.59 0.45 14.12
C VAL A 83 -27.05 1.06 12.81
N ALA A 84 -25.86 1.67 12.83
CA ALA A 84 -25.22 2.30 11.67
C ALA A 84 -24.31 1.35 10.87
N TYR A 85 -23.76 0.29 11.48
CA TYR A 85 -23.01 -0.75 10.78
C TYR A 85 -23.87 -2.00 10.54
N ARG A 86 -24.82 -1.93 9.60
CA ARG A 86 -25.48 -3.15 9.12
C ARG A 86 -24.54 -3.89 8.15
N VAL A 87 -24.28 -5.13 8.53
CA VAL A 87 -23.23 -6.05 8.10
C VAL A 87 -23.16 -6.27 6.58
N ILE A 88 -21.96 -6.22 6.00
CA ILE A 88 -21.65 -6.88 4.72
C ILE A 88 -21.53 -8.37 5.04
N SER A 89 -22.62 -9.13 4.91
CA SER A 89 -22.64 -10.56 5.22
C SER A 89 -22.31 -11.39 3.98
N TRP A 90 -21.28 -12.23 4.08
CA TRP A 90 -21.00 -13.31 3.13
C TRP A 90 -21.29 -14.63 3.85
N SER A 91 -22.39 -15.29 3.51
CA SER A 91 -22.76 -16.59 4.10
C SER A 91 -23.09 -17.62 3.02
N PRO A 92 -22.61 -18.86 3.14
CA PRO A 92 -23.06 -20.04 2.39
C PRO A 92 -24.50 -20.44 2.74
N ASP A 93 -24.85 -20.28 4.02
CA ASP A 93 -26.07 -20.80 4.61
C ASP A 93 -26.97 -19.63 5.03
N TRP A 94 -28.16 -19.59 4.45
CA TRP A 94 -29.16 -18.52 4.55
C TRP A 94 -29.81 -18.36 5.94
N THR A 95 -29.03 -18.12 6.99
CA THR A 95 -29.58 -17.63 8.27
C THR A 95 -29.23 -16.16 8.48
N PRO A 96 -30.19 -15.23 8.34
CA PRO A 96 -29.96 -13.85 8.72
C PRO A 96 -29.70 -13.79 10.22
N TRP A 97 -28.61 -13.12 10.62
CA TRP A 97 -28.44 -12.63 11.99
C TRP A 97 -29.52 -11.58 12.25
N ARG A 98 -30.71 -12.02 12.67
CA ARG A 98 -31.64 -11.12 13.33
C ARG A 98 -31.07 -10.87 14.72
N PHE A 99 -30.86 -9.59 15.07
CA PHE A 99 -30.84 -9.19 16.47
C PHE A 99 -32.10 -9.77 17.11
N SER A 100 -31.98 -10.83 17.92
CA SER A 100 -33.10 -11.32 18.68
C SER A 100 -33.38 -10.31 19.78
N GLU A 101 -34.65 -9.97 19.99
CA GLU A 101 -35.13 -9.14 21.11
C GLU A 101 -34.79 -9.74 22.50
N THR A 102 -34.17 -10.93 22.54
CA THR A 102 -33.89 -11.69 23.76
C THR A 102 -32.48 -11.52 24.33
N GLY A 103 -31.70 -10.53 23.88
CA GLY A 103 -30.52 -10.05 24.63
C GLY A 103 -29.40 -11.07 24.84
N ARG A 104 -29.28 -12.10 24.00
CA ARG A 104 -28.12 -13.01 23.98
C ARG A 104 -27.40 -12.92 22.65
N VAL A 105 -26.71 -11.79 22.47
CA VAL A 105 -25.73 -11.61 21.40
C VAL A 105 -24.44 -12.29 21.84
N ALA A 106 -24.08 -13.35 21.14
CA ALA A 106 -22.86 -14.11 21.40
C ALA A 106 -21.64 -13.32 20.86
N SER A 107 -20.57 -13.35 21.64
CA SER A 107 -19.43 -12.44 21.58
C SER A 107 -18.13 -13.18 21.27
N SER A 108 -17.42 -12.87 20.18
CA SER A 108 -15.96 -12.60 20.12
C SER A 108 -15.34 -12.76 18.72
N VAL A 109 -14.57 -11.74 18.31
CA VAL A 109 -13.73 -11.64 17.11
C VAL A 109 -12.34 -12.27 17.35
N HIS A 110 -11.79 -13.01 16.38
CA HIS A 110 -10.34 -13.25 16.25
C HIS A 110 -9.90 -13.13 14.78
N PRO A 111 -9.06 -12.15 14.41
CA PRO A 111 -8.24 -12.25 13.21
C PRO A 111 -7.11 -13.24 13.53
N PHE A 112 -6.97 -14.29 12.73
CA PHE A 112 -5.90 -15.30 12.74
C PHE A 112 -4.71 -15.04 13.70
N CYS A 113 -4.78 -15.60 14.92
CA CYS A 113 -3.60 -15.96 15.70
C CYS A 113 -3.44 -17.48 15.63
N ARG A 114 -2.29 -17.96 15.16
CA ARG A 114 -1.83 -19.32 15.47
C ARG A 114 -1.58 -19.39 16.98
N TYR A 115 -2.37 -20.17 17.70
CA TYR A 115 -1.99 -20.69 19.01
C TYR A 115 -2.05 -22.22 18.95
N SER A 116 -0.89 -22.85 19.15
CA SER A 116 -0.77 -24.28 19.45
C SER A 116 -1.10 -24.48 20.93
N GLY A 117 -2.27 -25.04 21.24
CA GLY A 117 -2.68 -25.38 22.60
C GLY A 117 -4.02 -26.11 22.58
N SER A 118 -4.11 -27.21 23.31
CA SER A 118 -5.21 -28.19 23.28
C SER A 118 -6.60 -27.60 23.52
N ILE A 119 -7.52 -27.91 22.61
CA ILE A 119 -8.94 -27.55 22.64
C ILE A 119 -9.68 -28.59 23.48
N GLN A 120 -10.18 -28.19 24.65
CA GLN A 120 -11.38 -28.76 25.28
C GLN A 120 -11.92 -27.71 26.25
N ASP A 121 -13.22 -27.41 26.12
CA ASP A 121 -14.05 -26.52 26.95
C ASP A 121 -13.87 -25.00 26.76
N GLN A 122 -14.49 -24.40 25.72
CA GLN A 122 -15.32 -23.17 25.80
C GLN A 122 -16.13 -22.94 24.49
N PRO A 123 -17.39 -22.43 24.56
CA PRO A 123 -18.22 -22.10 23.38
C PRO A 123 -17.88 -20.71 22.81
N LEU A 124 -17.61 -20.63 21.50
CA LEU A 124 -17.01 -19.47 20.79
C LEU A 124 -17.90 -18.99 19.62
N SER A 125 -17.95 -17.67 19.34
CA SER A 125 -19.00 -17.02 18.51
C SER A 125 -18.52 -15.88 17.56
N GLY A 126 -18.85 -15.99 16.25
CA GLY A 126 -19.19 -14.99 15.17
C GLY A 126 -18.32 -13.73 14.92
N ASP A 127 -18.00 -13.23 13.70
CA ASP A 127 -18.47 -13.47 12.31
C ASP A 127 -17.30 -13.40 11.30
N CYS A 128 -17.36 -14.27 10.28
CA CYS A 128 -16.40 -14.37 9.17
C CYS A 128 -17.09 -14.14 7.82
N LEU A 129 -16.32 -13.58 6.89
CA LEU A 129 -16.40 -13.85 5.47
C LEU A 129 -16.35 -15.38 5.24
N LEU A 130 -17.48 -15.99 4.91
CA LEU A 130 -17.55 -17.42 4.61
C LEU A 130 -17.80 -17.61 3.12
N VAL A 131 -16.81 -18.20 2.44
CA VAL A 131 -16.99 -18.89 1.16
C VAL A 131 -17.21 -20.35 1.49
N ASP A 132 -18.39 -20.87 1.15
CA ASP A 132 -18.62 -22.29 0.98
C ASP A 132 -19.77 -22.51 0.00
N GLY A 133 -19.71 -23.60 -0.73
CA GLY A 133 -20.60 -23.92 -1.83
C GLY A 133 -19.80 -24.42 -3.04
N PRO A 134 -19.75 -25.75 -3.30
CA PRO A 134 -18.84 -26.33 -4.29
C PRO A 134 -19.19 -26.03 -5.75
N ARG A 135 -20.22 -25.20 -6.05
CA ARG A 135 -20.73 -25.09 -7.42
C ARG A 135 -21.12 -23.71 -7.94
N TYR A 136 -21.45 -22.71 -7.13
CA TYR A 136 -21.85 -21.39 -7.65
C TYR A 136 -21.60 -20.27 -6.63
N GLU A 137 -20.51 -19.53 -6.78
CA GLU A 137 -20.20 -18.41 -5.88
C GLU A 137 -21.08 -17.21 -6.16
N ARG A 138 -21.96 -16.96 -5.18
CA ARG A 138 -22.84 -15.79 -5.12
C ARG A 138 -22.26 -14.80 -4.11
N ALA A 139 -22.17 -13.54 -4.48
CA ALA A 139 -21.86 -12.46 -3.58
C ALA A 139 -23.08 -11.58 -3.38
N HIS A 140 -23.42 -11.31 -2.13
CA HIS A 140 -24.52 -10.44 -1.75
C HIS A 140 -23.97 -9.14 -1.15
N PHE A 141 -24.37 -8.01 -1.71
CA PHE A 141 -24.06 -6.68 -1.18
C PHE A 141 -25.36 -6.03 -0.75
N CYS A 142 -25.64 -6.08 0.55
CA CYS A 142 -26.80 -5.42 1.15
C CYS A 142 -26.40 -4.03 1.63
N ASN A 143 -27.17 -3.02 1.26
CA ASN A 143 -26.98 -1.64 1.68
C ASN A 143 -27.80 -1.35 2.95
N ASN A 144 -27.31 -0.38 3.74
CA ASN A 144 -28.04 0.37 4.75
C ASN A 144 -29.29 1.07 4.16
N PRO A 145 -30.19 1.62 5.00
CA PRO A 145 -31.42 2.26 4.54
C PRO A 145 -31.12 3.32 3.49
N LEU A 146 -31.78 3.16 2.34
CA LEU A 146 -31.86 4.12 1.27
C LEU A 146 -32.49 5.40 1.79
N ASP A 147 -32.14 6.52 1.17
CA ASP A 147 -32.90 7.75 1.34
C ASP A 147 -34.39 7.46 1.08
N THR A 148 -35.28 7.97 1.92
CA THR A 148 -36.74 7.82 1.77
C THR A 148 -37.25 8.22 0.38
N ASN A 149 -36.52 9.09 -0.33
CA ASN A 149 -36.84 9.54 -1.68
C ASN A 149 -36.09 8.78 -2.79
N ALA A 150 -35.24 7.82 -2.45
CA ALA A 150 -34.56 6.99 -3.43
C ALA A 150 -35.53 6.01 -4.10
N THR A 151 -35.59 6.07 -5.42
CA THR A 151 -36.39 5.16 -6.25
C THR A 151 -35.48 4.27 -7.08
N PHE A 152 -36.01 3.23 -7.72
CA PHE A 152 -35.24 2.40 -8.65
C PHE A 152 -34.54 3.20 -9.75
N THR A 153 -35.18 4.28 -10.24
CA THR A 153 -34.60 5.18 -11.23
C THR A 153 -33.34 5.89 -10.72
N SER A 154 -33.22 6.16 -9.42
CA SER A 154 -32.01 6.74 -8.83
C SER A 154 -30.78 5.83 -8.92
N PHE A 155 -30.98 4.53 -9.18
CA PHE A 155 -29.93 3.53 -9.39
C PHE A 155 -29.73 3.19 -10.88
N ALA A 156 -30.82 3.17 -11.64
CA ALA A 156 -30.81 2.69 -13.02
C ALA A 156 -30.42 3.76 -14.06
N VAL A 157 -30.50 5.05 -13.72
CA VAL A 157 -30.17 6.16 -14.63
C VAL A 157 -28.75 6.66 -14.35
N ASP A 158 -27.90 6.67 -15.38
CA ASP A 158 -26.55 7.22 -15.27
C ASP A 158 -26.58 8.71 -14.88
N GLY A 159 -25.79 9.05 -13.86
CA GLY A 159 -25.67 10.41 -13.32
C GLY A 159 -26.72 10.81 -12.27
N GLU A 160 -27.79 10.03 -12.07
CA GLU A 160 -28.72 10.26 -10.96
C GLU A 160 -28.05 9.94 -9.61
N SER A 161 -28.50 10.62 -8.56
CA SER A 161 -28.04 10.38 -7.20
C SER A 161 -29.13 9.72 -6.38
N THR A 162 -28.70 8.79 -5.52
CA THR A 162 -29.51 8.18 -4.46
C THR A 162 -29.69 9.10 -3.26
N SER A 163 -29.09 10.31 -3.29
CA SER A 163 -29.08 11.26 -2.19
C SER A 163 -29.46 12.66 -2.67
N LYS A 164 -30.73 12.85 -3.06
CA LYS A 164 -31.20 14.11 -3.66
C LYS A 164 -31.28 15.26 -2.65
N ASP A 165 -31.62 14.95 -1.40
CA ASP A 165 -31.89 15.97 -0.36
C ASP A 165 -30.75 16.09 0.66
N ASN A 166 -29.70 15.28 0.53
CA ASN A 166 -28.60 15.29 1.49
C ASN A 166 -27.53 16.33 1.10
N THR A 167 -27.51 17.43 1.86
CA THR A 167 -26.53 18.53 1.69
C THR A 167 -25.11 18.16 2.11
N TRP A 168 -24.92 17.03 2.80
CA TRP A 168 -23.62 16.57 3.30
C TRP A 168 -22.93 15.62 2.31
N ALA A 169 -23.68 14.77 1.59
CA ALA A 169 -23.12 13.84 0.59
C ALA A 169 -23.54 14.20 -0.85
N VAL A 170 -23.30 15.46 -1.23
CA VAL A 170 -23.60 15.95 -2.58
C VAL A 170 -22.63 15.30 -3.58
N GLY A 171 -23.11 14.36 -4.40
CA GLY A 171 -22.38 13.92 -5.59
C GLY A 171 -21.88 12.48 -5.62
N GLU A 172 -22.37 11.58 -4.77
CA GLU A 172 -22.28 10.15 -5.06
C GLU A 172 -23.32 9.81 -6.14
N LYS A 173 -22.93 10.03 -7.39
CA LYS A 173 -23.72 9.66 -8.57
C LYS A 173 -23.60 8.16 -8.76
N GLY A 174 -24.71 7.48 -9.05
CA GLY A 174 -24.76 6.02 -9.26
C GLY A 174 -23.88 5.49 -10.42
N ASN A 175 -23.09 6.34 -11.08
CA ASN A 175 -22.16 5.96 -12.13
C ASN A 175 -21.12 4.92 -11.66
N GLY A 176 -20.55 5.06 -10.45
CA GLY A 176 -19.61 4.05 -9.90
C GLY A 176 -20.26 2.67 -9.76
N PHE A 177 -21.51 2.65 -9.26
CA PHE A 177 -22.35 1.45 -9.22
C PHE A 177 -22.57 0.85 -10.60
N ILE A 178 -23.06 1.64 -11.57
CA ILE A 178 -23.36 1.20 -12.94
C ILE A 178 -22.11 0.62 -13.61
N LEU A 179 -20.97 1.30 -13.50
CA LEU A 179 -19.70 0.84 -14.09
C LEU A 179 -19.21 -0.46 -13.44
N ALA A 180 -19.28 -0.57 -12.11
CA ALA A 180 -18.94 -1.79 -11.40
C ALA A 180 -19.84 -2.97 -11.81
N THR A 181 -21.15 -2.72 -11.89
CA THR A 181 -22.12 -3.71 -12.34
C THR A 181 -21.87 -4.14 -13.78
N GLN A 182 -21.60 -3.20 -14.68
CA GLN A 182 -21.29 -3.52 -16.07
C GLN A 182 -20.00 -4.32 -16.19
N PHE A 183 -18.94 -3.94 -15.48
CA PHE A 183 -17.69 -4.68 -15.48
C PHE A 183 -17.85 -6.13 -15.03
N LEU A 184 -18.57 -6.34 -13.92
CA LEU A 184 -18.82 -7.68 -13.39
C LEU A 184 -19.68 -8.50 -14.36
N ALA A 185 -20.70 -7.90 -14.98
CA ALA A 185 -21.52 -8.58 -15.99
C ALA A 185 -20.68 -9.01 -17.20
N GLU A 186 -19.80 -8.15 -17.70
CA GLU A 186 -18.87 -8.49 -18.79
C GLU A 186 -17.88 -9.60 -18.39
N THR A 187 -17.44 -9.61 -17.13
CA THR A 187 -16.52 -10.61 -16.59
C THR A 187 -17.19 -11.98 -16.47
N ILE A 188 -18.44 -12.02 -15.97
CA ILE A 188 -19.26 -13.24 -15.86
C ILE A 188 -19.52 -13.81 -17.26
N ASP A 189 -19.98 -12.97 -18.19
CA ASP A 189 -20.20 -13.33 -19.59
C ASP A 189 -18.98 -13.99 -20.25
N LYS A 190 -17.78 -13.45 -20.00
CA LYS A 190 -16.54 -13.97 -20.59
C LYS A 190 -16.22 -15.38 -20.10
N LYS A 191 -16.63 -15.72 -18.88
CA LYS A 191 -16.35 -17.02 -18.23
C LYS A 191 -17.43 -18.08 -18.49
N MET A 192 -18.67 -17.67 -18.72
CA MET A 192 -19.83 -18.56 -18.91
C MET A 192 -19.74 -19.58 -20.06
N PRO A 193 -19.18 -19.26 -21.26
CA PRO A 193 -19.06 -20.22 -22.36
C PRO A 193 -18.25 -21.48 -21.98
N ALA A 194 -17.33 -21.39 -21.02
CA ALA A 194 -16.55 -22.52 -20.52
C ALA A 194 -17.37 -23.48 -19.64
N VAL A 195 -18.51 -23.03 -19.09
CA VAL A 195 -19.33 -23.77 -18.12
C VAL A 195 -20.53 -24.46 -18.83
N GLN A 196 -21.06 -23.85 -19.89
CA GLN A 196 -22.27 -24.32 -20.59
C GLN A 196 -22.06 -25.58 -21.47
N GLY A 197 -20.83 -26.07 -21.62
CA GLY A 197 -20.53 -27.31 -22.35
C GLY A 197 -20.82 -28.62 -21.60
N LYS A 198 -21.32 -28.56 -20.35
CA LYS A 198 -21.61 -29.76 -19.53
C LYS A 198 -23.13 -30.03 -19.47
N PRO A 199 -23.64 -31.11 -20.08
CA PRO A 199 -25.06 -31.28 -20.40
C PRO A 199 -25.97 -31.80 -19.27
N SER A 200 -25.73 -31.51 -17.98
CA SER A 200 -26.50 -32.18 -16.91
C SER A 200 -26.75 -31.42 -15.60
N VAL A 201 -26.57 -30.10 -15.54
CA VAL A 201 -26.89 -29.34 -14.33
C VAL A 201 -27.83 -28.20 -14.68
N ASP A 202 -28.92 -28.05 -13.92
CA ASP A 202 -29.81 -26.90 -13.96
C ASP A 202 -28.96 -25.62 -14.08
N VAL A 203 -29.04 -24.98 -15.24
CA VAL A 203 -28.18 -23.84 -15.56
C VAL A 203 -28.62 -22.69 -14.68
N VAL A 204 -28.00 -22.54 -13.52
CA VAL A 204 -28.12 -21.34 -12.69
C VAL A 204 -27.72 -20.18 -13.59
N GLN A 205 -28.68 -19.32 -13.89
CA GLN A 205 -28.46 -18.15 -14.73
C GLN A 205 -27.48 -17.23 -14.00
N ALA A 206 -26.22 -17.28 -14.39
CA ALA A 206 -25.24 -16.34 -13.89
C ALA A 206 -25.57 -14.95 -14.41
N GLY A 207 -25.27 -13.96 -13.59
CA GLY A 207 -25.71 -12.60 -13.85
C GLY A 207 -25.69 -11.78 -12.57
N ILE A 208 -26.15 -10.55 -12.73
CA ILE A 208 -26.29 -9.63 -11.61
C ILE A 208 -27.72 -9.18 -11.59
N SER A 209 -28.33 -9.30 -10.43
CA SER A 209 -29.60 -8.66 -10.11
C SER A 209 -29.37 -7.68 -8.98
N PHE A 210 -30.15 -6.61 -8.98
CA PHE A 210 -30.17 -5.70 -7.84
C PHE A 210 -31.61 -5.40 -7.47
N ARG A 211 -31.84 -5.25 -6.18
CA ARG A 211 -33.14 -5.02 -5.59
C ARG A 211 -33.12 -3.68 -4.88
N VAL A 212 -34.17 -2.89 -5.06
CA VAL A 212 -34.39 -1.60 -4.41
C VAL A 212 -35.81 -1.65 -3.84
N GLY A 213 -35.93 -1.84 -2.52
CA GLY A 213 -37.21 -2.12 -1.87
C GLY A 213 -37.93 -3.34 -2.45
N TYR A 214 -39.06 -3.14 -3.12
CA TYR A 214 -39.85 -4.20 -3.79
C TYR A 214 -39.61 -4.32 -5.30
N GLN A 215 -38.65 -3.59 -5.83
CA GLN A 215 -38.36 -3.54 -7.26
C GLN A 215 -37.08 -4.34 -7.55
N ILE A 216 -37.12 -5.20 -8.58
CA ILE A 216 -35.98 -6.03 -8.98
C ILE A 216 -35.50 -5.57 -10.36
N GLY A 217 -34.23 -5.27 -10.47
CA GLY A 217 -33.54 -4.99 -11.72
C GLY A 217 -32.82 -6.23 -12.21
N GLU A 218 -33.15 -6.67 -13.42
CA GLU A 218 -32.38 -7.69 -14.14
C GLU A 218 -31.55 -7.05 -15.24
N LEU A 219 -30.31 -7.51 -15.38
CA LEU A 219 -29.44 -7.09 -16.48
C LEU A 219 -29.59 -8.00 -17.69
N LYS A 220 -29.73 -7.42 -18.87
CA LYS A 220 -29.71 -8.12 -20.16
C LYS A 220 -28.89 -7.33 -21.17
N TRP A 221 -28.17 -8.03 -22.05
CA TRP A 221 -27.55 -7.37 -23.20
C TRP A 221 -28.61 -7.02 -24.24
N LYS A 222 -28.62 -5.75 -24.63
CA LYS A 222 -29.38 -5.26 -25.77
C LYS A 222 -28.52 -5.40 -27.02
N THR A 223 -28.83 -6.42 -27.83
CA THR A 223 -28.16 -6.61 -29.12
C THR A 223 -28.47 -5.44 -30.05
N SER A 224 -27.43 -4.80 -30.58
CA SER A 224 -27.62 -3.75 -31.57
C SER A 224 -28.09 -4.34 -32.90
N ARG A 225 -29.14 -3.76 -33.48
CA ARG A 225 -29.58 -4.10 -34.85
C ARG A 225 -28.69 -3.48 -35.93
N ARG A 226 -27.87 -2.48 -35.58
CA ARG A 226 -26.97 -1.81 -36.51
C ARG A 226 -25.64 -2.54 -36.55
N VAL A 227 -25.24 -3.00 -37.73
CA VAL A 227 -23.93 -3.60 -37.99
C VAL A 227 -22.84 -2.63 -37.54
N GLY A 228 -21.89 -3.11 -36.74
CA GLY A 228 -20.77 -2.32 -36.22
C GLY A 228 -21.04 -1.52 -34.95
N THR A 229 -22.26 -1.52 -34.40
CA THR A 229 -22.52 -0.94 -33.07
C THR A 229 -22.43 -2.02 -32.01
N ALA A 230 -21.64 -1.79 -30.96
CA ALA A 230 -21.50 -2.74 -29.86
C ALA A 230 -22.80 -2.88 -29.06
N ASP A 231 -23.03 -4.08 -28.50
CA ASP A 231 -24.14 -4.35 -27.60
C ASP A 231 -24.05 -3.45 -26.37
N SER A 232 -25.20 -3.06 -25.82
CA SER A 232 -25.28 -2.24 -24.61
C SER A 232 -25.89 -3.04 -23.47
N LEU A 233 -25.42 -2.82 -22.26
CA LEU A 233 -26.04 -3.43 -21.09
C LEU A 233 -27.36 -2.71 -20.80
N ARG A 234 -28.41 -3.45 -20.48
CA ARG A 234 -29.74 -2.90 -20.21
C ARG A 234 -30.25 -3.44 -18.89
N VAL A 235 -30.71 -2.55 -18.03
CA VAL A 235 -31.51 -2.90 -16.86
C VAL A 235 -32.96 -3.01 -17.30
N ILE A 236 -33.63 -4.08 -16.91
CA ILE A 236 -35.07 -4.26 -17.05
C ILE A 236 -35.65 -4.34 -15.64
N LEU A 237 -36.57 -3.43 -15.32
CA LEU A 237 -37.32 -3.51 -14.08
C LEU A 237 -38.31 -4.66 -14.19
N ASP A 238 -38.19 -5.62 -13.29
CA ASP A 238 -39.22 -6.59 -12.99
C ASP A 238 -39.97 -6.16 -11.73
N ASP A 239 -41.23 -5.79 -11.92
CA ASP A 239 -42.14 -5.60 -10.80
C ASP A 239 -42.55 -6.99 -10.32
N LEU A 240 -42.20 -7.31 -9.07
CA LEU A 240 -42.78 -8.45 -8.37
C LEU A 240 -44.30 -8.38 -8.53
N THR A 241 -44.91 -9.42 -9.09
CA THR A 241 -46.37 -9.51 -9.27
C THR A 241 -47.08 -9.28 -7.94
N ALA A 242 -48.34 -8.81 -7.95
CA ALA A 242 -49.11 -8.63 -6.72
C ALA A 242 -49.09 -9.89 -5.82
N ALA A 243 -49.13 -11.08 -6.44
CA ALA A 243 -49.00 -12.36 -5.75
C ALA A 243 -47.61 -12.59 -5.14
N GLN A 244 -46.52 -12.24 -5.84
CA GLN A 244 -45.16 -12.29 -5.28
C GLN A 244 -44.99 -11.28 -4.13
N LYS A 245 -45.51 -10.05 -4.28
CA LYS A 245 -45.54 -9.05 -3.20
C LYS A 245 -46.30 -9.57 -1.97
N GLN A 246 -47.43 -10.25 -2.17
CA GLN A 246 -48.20 -10.86 -1.08
C GLN A 246 -47.46 -12.03 -0.43
N ARG A 247 -46.81 -12.90 -1.22
CA ARG A 247 -46.00 -14.03 -0.70
C ARG A 247 -44.79 -13.54 0.10
N ILE A 248 -44.11 -12.49 -0.36
CA ILE A 248 -43.01 -11.83 0.37
C ILE A 248 -43.54 -11.23 1.68
N LYS A 249 -44.65 -10.49 1.62
CA LYS A 249 -45.28 -9.87 2.81
C LYS A 249 -45.71 -10.89 3.86
N HIS A 250 -46.05 -12.11 3.45
CA HIS A 250 -46.44 -13.21 4.35
C HIS A 250 -45.30 -14.20 4.65
N GLY A 251 -44.08 -13.98 4.16
CA GLY A 251 -42.93 -14.88 4.40
C GLY A 251 -43.09 -16.29 3.78
N LEU A 252 -43.90 -16.42 2.72
CA LEU A 252 -44.29 -17.67 2.05
C LEU A 252 -43.42 -18.02 0.82
N GLU A 253 -42.26 -17.39 0.67
CA GLU A 253 -41.24 -17.88 -0.25
C GLU A 253 -40.58 -19.13 0.35
N GLY A 254 -40.27 -20.13 -0.51
CA GLY A 254 -39.39 -21.23 -0.10
C GLY A 254 -38.12 -20.66 0.51
N ALA A 255 -37.49 -21.40 1.44
CA ALA A 255 -36.36 -20.90 2.23
C ALA A 255 -35.26 -20.21 1.39
N ASP A 256 -35.09 -20.63 0.13
CA ASP A 256 -34.09 -20.13 -0.82
C ASP A 256 -34.43 -18.78 -1.49
N ASN A 257 -35.66 -18.26 -1.36
CA ASN A 257 -36.10 -17.04 -2.04
C ASN A 257 -36.60 -15.94 -1.10
N LYS A 258 -36.64 -16.16 0.22
CA LYS A 258 -37.12 -15.13 1.16
C LYS A 258 -36.36 -13.83 0.98
N SER A 259 -37.10 -12.80 0.58
CA SER A 259 -36.66 -11.40 0.58
C SER A 259 -35.93 -11.00 1.86
N LEU A 260 -34.60 -10.91 1.82
CA LEU A 260 -33.77 -10.40 2.93
C LEU A 260 -33.78 -8.88 3.06
N VAL A 261 -34.44 -8.18 2.12
CA VAL A 261 -34.35 -6.73 1.92
C VAL A 261 -35.66 -6.07 2.34
N GLN A 262 -35.59 -5.12 3.27
CA GLN A 262 -36.68 -4.24 3.65
C GLN A 262 -37.04 -3.24 2.52
N PRO A 263 -38.20 -2.55 2.57
CA PRO A 263 -38.62 -1.62 1.54
C PRO A 263 -37.64 -0.45 1.32
N ASP A 264 -36.90 -0.10 2.35
CA ASP A 264 -35.87 0.92 2.40
C ASP A 264 -34.46 0.34 2.18
N GLU A 265 -34.30 -0.94 1.87
CA GLU A 265 -32.96 -1.53 1.66
C GLU A 265 -32.70 -1.80 0.16
N ALA A 266 -31.42 -1.85 -0.20
CA ALA A 266 -30.99 -2.34 -1.50
C ALA A 266 -30.11 -3.58 -1.34
N CYS A 267 -30.21 -4.53 -2.25
CA CYS A 267 -29.34 -5.71 -2.28
C CYS A 267 -28.90 -6.00 -3.70
N ILE A 268 -27.61 -6.24 -3.90
CA ILE A 268 -27.03 -6.65 -5.16
C ILE A 268 -26.59 -8.09 -5.02
N VAL A 269 -27.01 -8.94 -5.95
CA VAL A 269 -26.61 -10.34 -6.01
C VAL A 269 -25.78 -10.53 -7.26
N VAL A 270 -24.51 -10.90 -7.07
CA VAL A 270 -23.57 -11.22 -8.16
C VAL A 270 -23.39 -12.73 -8.19
N ILE A 271 -23.73 -13.38 -9.29
CA ILE A 271 -23.58 -14.83 -9.47
C ILE A 271 -22.54 -15.09 -10.56
N GLY A 272 -21.51 -15.88 -10.25
CA GLY A 272 -20.49 -16.27 -11.23
C GLY A 272 -19.16 -15.54 -11.09
N LEU A 273 -18.79 -15.15 -9.87
CA LEU A 273 -17.43 -14.70 -9.55
C LEU A 273 -16.42 -15.86 -9.73
N ASP A 274 -15.14 -15.51 -9.75
CA ASP A 274 -14.07 -16.50 -9.89
C ASP A 274 -13.93 -17.36 -8.64
N VAL A 275 -14.31 -18.63 -8.76
CA VAL A 275 -14.27 -19.58 -7.65
C VAL A 275 -12.87 -19.97 -7.19
N THR A 276 -11.86 -19.56 -7.94
CA THR A 276 -10.46 -19.79 -7.57
C THR A 276 -9.84 -18.59 -6.86
N ALA A 277 -10.50 -17.44 -6.89
CA ALA A 277 -9.99 -16.23 -6.26
C ALA A 277 -10.37 -16.21 -4.78
N ALA A 278 -9.36 -16.05 -3.93
CA ALA A 278 -9.58 -15.90 -2.50
C ALA A 278 -10.35 -14.58 -2.23
N PRO A 279 -11.26 -14.53 -1.25
CA PRO A 279 -11.99 -13.31 -0.92
C PRO A 279 -11.13 -12.07 -0.65
N GLU A 280 -9.92 -12.27 -0.13
CA GLU A 280 -8.92 -11.23 0.09
C GLU A 280 -8.62 -10.47 -1.20
N TYR A 281 -8.65 -11.15 -2.34
CA TYR A 281 -8.52 -10.49 -3.64
C TYR A 281 -9.69 -9.54 -3.89
N PHE A 282 -10.94 -10.00 -3.77
CA PHE A 282 -12.13 -9.17 -4.04
C PHE A 282 -12.22 -7.94 -3.11
N PHE A 283 -11.79 -8.07 -1.87
CA PHE A 283 -11.80 -6.96 -0.90
C PHE A 283 -10.49 -6.17 -0.84
N SER A 284 -9.47 -6.55 -1.62
CA SER A 284 -8.17 -5.88 -1.62
C SER A 284 -8.22 -4.41 -2.02
N ALA A 285 -9.32 -3.92 -2.60
CA ALA A 285 -9.46 -2.52 -2.96
C ALA A 285 -9.92 -1.61 -1.80
N ILE A 286 -10.22 -2.17 -0.62
CA ILE A 286 -10.59 -1.42 0.58
C ILE A 286 -9.69 -1.82 1.75
N TYR A 287 -8.98 -0.84 2.28
CA TYR A 287 -8.10 -1.05 3.41
C TYR A 287 -8.88 -1.40 4.68
N GLY A 288 -8.37 -2.37 5.43
CA GLY A 288 -8.89 -2.72 6.74
C GLY A 288 -10.23 -3.47 6.74
N ILE A 289 -10.74 -3.91 5.57
CA ILE A 289 -11.67 -5.05 5.51
C ILE A 289 -10.89 -6.32 5.83
N MET A 290 -9.77 -6.51 5.15
CA MET A 290 -8.76 -7.51 5.52
C MET A 290 -7.66 -6.80 6.30
N PRO A 291 -7.46 -7.11 7.59
CA PRO A 291 -6.36 -6.54 8.34
C PRO A 291 -5.03 -6.99 7.72
N PRO A 292 -4.08 -6.09 7.47
CA PRO A 292 -2.76 -6.49 6.99
C PRO A 292 -2.02 -7.28 8.07
N ALA A 293 -1.14 -8.19 7.64
CA ALA A 293 -0.36 -9.02 8.58
C ALA A 293 0.56 -8.18 9.49
N ARG A 294 1.05 -7.05 8.96
CA ARG A 294 1.88 -6.08 9.69
C ARG A 294 1.46 -4.68 9.29
N GLU A 295 1.28 -3.81 10.27
CA GLU A 295 0.99 -2.40 10.09
C GLU A 295 1.75 -1.55 11.10
N TRP A 296 2.02 -0.32 10.71
CA TRP A 296 2.71 0.67 11.53
C TRP A 296 2.05 2.02 11.31
N ARG A 297 1.78 2.71 12.42
CA ARG A 297 1.15 4.03 12.40
C ARG A 297 1.92 4.98 13.30
N HIS A 298 2.27 6.14 12.75
CA HIS A 298 2.78 7.24 13.56
C HIS A 298 1.62 7.91 14.30
N PRO A 299 1.67 8.08 15.64
CA PRO A 299 0.65 8.82 16.38
C PRO A 299 0.48 10.24 15.82
N GLY A 300 -0.74 10.58 15.38
CA GLY A 300 -1.02 11.89 14.77
C GLY A 300 -0.53 12.06 13.32
N GLY A 301 0.08 11.04 12.72
CA GLY A 301 0.49 11.03 11.32
C GLY A 301 -0.68 10.77 10.36
N ASN A 302 -0.59 11.36 9.16
CA ASN A 302 -1.51 11.11 8.06
C ASN A 302 -1.20 9.83 7.28
N ILE A 303 -0.16 9.09 7.66
CA ILE A 303 0.33 7.92 6.91
C ILE A 303 0.34 6.70 7.82
N GLN A 304 -0.24 5.63 7.30
CA GLN A 304 -0.12 4.29 7.85
C GLN A 304 0.64 3.42 6.83
N PHE A 305 1.68 2.76 7.30
CA PHE A 305 2.45 1.80 6.51
C PHE A 305 1.97 0.39 6.83
N PHE A 306 1.99 -0.51 5.86
CA PHE A 306 1.63 -1.90 6.07
C PHE A 306 2.22 -2.81 5.00
N MET A 307 2.21 -4.11 5.26
CA MET A 307 2.68 -5.12 4.31
C MET A 307 1.51 -5.80 3.61
N VAL A 308 1.57 -5.88 2.29
CA VAL A 308 0.70 -6.71 1.45
C VAL A 308 1.60 -7.55 0.57
N ASN A 309 1.35 -8.85 0.52
CA ASN A 309 2.00 -9.76 -0.41
C ASN A 309 1.01 -10.16 -1.50
N PRO A 310 1.43 -10.24 -2.79
CA PRO A 310 2.76 -9.95 -3.30
C PRO A 310 2.98 -8.49 -3.76
N ASP A 311 1.90 -7.71 -3.91
CA ASP A 311 1.93 -6.43 -4.60
C ASP A 311 1.57 -5.28 -3.65
N PRO A 312 2.49 -4.33 -3.39
CA PRO A 312 2.23 -3.21 -2.50
C PRO A 312 1.11 -2.32 -3.04
N LYS A 313 0.26 -1.84 -2.14
CA LYS A 313 -0.92 -1.04 -2.48
C LYS A 313 -0.82 0.38 -1.93
N PHE A 314 -1.36 1.32 -2.68
CA PHE A 314 -1.55 2.69 -2.23
C PHE A 314 -3.03 2.97 -2.00
N TYR A 315 -3.41 3.17 -0.74
CA TYR A 315 -4.75 3.62 -0.38
C TYR A 315 -4.72 5.10 -0.06
N HIS A 316 -5.77 5.79 -0.49
CA HIS A 316 -6.12 7.11 -0.02
C HIS A 316 -7.40 6.99 0.79
N ARG A 317 -7.33 7.24 2.10
CA ARG A 317 -8.46 7.16 3.04
C ARG A 317 -9.20 5.84 2.90
N ASP A 318 -8.44 4.76 3.05
CA ASP A 318 -8.89 3.37 2.97
C ASP A 318 -9.34 2.89 1.59
N GLN A 319 -9.23 3.72 0.55
CA GLN A 319 -9.65 3.37 -0.81
C GLN A 319 -8.44 3.15 -1.71
N TRP A 320 -8.40 2.02 -2.41
CA TRP A 320 -7.33 1.78 -3.37
C TRP A 320 -7.48 2.76 -4.53
N VAL A 321 -6.42 3.53 -4.76
CA VAL A 321 -6.30 4.50 -5.85
C VAL A 321 -4.97 4.31 -6.58
N ARG A 322 -4.96 4.65 -7.86
CA ARG A 322 -3.78 4.63 -8.73
C ARG A 322 -3.11 6.02 -8.71
N GLY A 323 -1.83 6.06 -9.06
CA GLY A 323 -1.11 7.34 -9.21
C GLY A 323 -0.52 7.94 -7.93
N GLY A 324 -0.35 7.12 -6.87
CA GLY A 324 0.52 7.47 -5.73
C GLY A 324 2.01 7.50 -6.12
N ILE A 325 2.87 7.62 -5.11
CA ILE A 325 4.28 7.25 -5.32
C ILE A 325 4.35 5.78 -5.67
N ARG A 326 5.37 5.39 -6.41
CA ARG A 326 5.64 3.98 -6.68
C ARG A 326 6.07 3.32 -5.38
N LEU A 327 5.50 2.15 -5.11
CA LEU A 327 5.78 1.33 -3.95
C LEU A 327 6.39 0.02 -4.47
N ASN A 328 7.41 -0.47 -3.80
CA ASN A 328 8.08 -1.71 -4.18
C ASN A 328 7.73 -2.84 -3.21
N ARG A 329 7.74 -2.54 -1.91
CA ARG A 329 7.56 -3.51 -0.85
C ARG A 329 6.59 -3.04 0.24
N VAL A 330 6.70 -1.79 0.66
CA VAL A 330 5.86 -1.23 1.73
C VAL A 330 4.63 -0.54 1.13
N SER A 331 3.44 -0.91 1.63
CA SER A 331 2.17 -0.28 1.24
C SER A 331 1.89 0.96 2.07
N ILE A 332 1.10 1.90 1.53
CA ILE A 332 0.78 3.18 2.19
C ILE A 332 -0.74 3.39 2.18
N ASN A 333 -1.29 3.77 3.32
CA ASN A 333 -2.64 4.33 3.44
C ASN A 333 -2.51 5.77 3.92
N TYR A 334 -2.86 6.71 3.05
CA TYR A 334 -2.74 8.14 3.29
C TYR A 334 -4.09 8.75 3.65
N HIS A 335 -4.19 9.38 4.81
CA HIS A 335 -5.40 10.01 5.33
C HIS A 335 -5.48 11.52 5.03
N GLY A 336 -4.41 12.12 4.54
CA GLY A 336 -4.38 13.54 4.17
C GLY A 336 -5.19 13.84 2.90
N ASN A 337 -5.18 15.10 2.46
CA ASN A 337 -5.97 15.53 1.30
C ASN A 337 -5.22 15.22 -0.01
N LEU A 338 -5.91 14.58 -0.96
CA LEU A 338 -5.51 14.47 -2.37
C LEU A 338 -6.69 14.89 -3.25
N ASN A 339 -6.39 15.36 -4.46
CA ASN A 339 -7.41 15.48 -5.49
C ASN A 339 -7.36 14.21 -6.35
N LEU A 340 -8.53 13.64 -6.60
CA LEU A 340 -8.69 12.46 -7.44
C LEU A 340 -9.39 12.85 -8.75
N THR A 341 -9.26 12.00 -9.76
CA THR A 341 -10.12 12.01 -10.94
C THR A 341 -11.59 11.84 -10.54
N SER A 342 -12.53 12.24 -11.41
CA SER A 342 -13.96 12.17 -11.11
C SER A 342 -14.48 10.75 -10.85
N ASP A 343 -13.79 9.74 -11.41
CA ASP A 343 -14.05 8.31 -11.18
C ASP A 343 -13.33 7.76 -9.92
N ARG A 344 -12.60 8.60 -9.18
CA ARG A 344 -11.83 8.25 -7.97
C ARG A 344 -10.79 7.14 -8.21
N VAL A 345 -10.40 6.92 -9.47
CA VAL A 345 -9.42 5.88 -9.83
C VAL A 345 -8.00 6.39 -9.65
N MET A 346 -7.73 7.66 -9.95
CA MET A 346 -6.37 8.20 -10.03
C MET A 346 -6.18 9.46 -9.20
N VAL A 347 -5.01 9.60 -8.59
CA VAL A 347 -4.56 10.85 -7.97
C VAL A 347 -4.14 11.85 -9.04
N LEU A 348 -4.60 13.09 -8.92
CA LEU A 348 -4.20 14.20 -9.78
C LEU A 348 -2.85 14.77 -9.33
N SER A 349 -1.97 15.03 -10.30
CA SER A 349 -0.64 15.59 -10.04
C SER A 349 -0.72 17.12 -9.81
N ASP A 350 -1.04 17.53 -8.59
CA ASP A 350 -1.19 18.93 -8.19
C ASP A 350 -0.43 19.30 -6.90
N ARG A 351 -0.74 20.47 -6.31
CA ARG A 351 -0.14 20.93 -5.06
C ARG A 351 -0.39 19.97 -3.88
N ARG A 352 -1.52 19.27 -3.84
CA ARG A 352 -1.83 18.29 -2.78
C ARG A 352 -0.96 17.04 -2.94
N MET A 353 -0.65 16.64 -4.17
CA MET A 353 0.31 15.56 -4.43
C MET A 353 1.73 15.94 -3.96
N ALA A 354 2.15 17.19 -4.13
CA ALA A 354 3.42 17.67 -3.59
C ALA A 354 3.44 17.62 -2.05
N GLN A 355 2.35 18.04 -1.40
CA GLN A 355 2.21 17.93 0.06
C GLN A 355 2.26 16.47 0.53
N TYR A 356 1.58 15.56 -0.17
CA TYR A 356 1.65 14.13 0.13
C TYR A 356 3.09 13.60 0.11
N ARG A 357 3.92 13.99 -0.86
CA ARG A 357 5.34 13.58 -0.89
C ARG A 357 6.13 14.09 0.31
N VAL A 358 5.86 15.32 0.76
CA VAL A 358 6.47 15.89 1.98
C VAL A 358 6.02 15.08 3.21
N ASP A 359 4.73 14.77 3.31
CA ASP A 359 4.20 13.95 4.40
C ASP A 359 4.85 12.55 4.41
N VAL A 360 5.02 11.90 3.25
CA VAL A 360 5.71 10.61 3.16
C VAL A 360 7.17 10.75 3.59
N CYS A 361 7.91 11.73 3.07
CA CYS A 361 9.30 11.96 3.45
C CYS A 361 9.45 12.09 4.98
N ASN A 362 8.61 12.92 5.61
CA ASN A 362 8.63 13.14 7.05
C ASN A 362 8.28 11.88 7.85
N ASN A 363 7.26 11.13 7.43
CA ASN A 363 6.86 9.89 8.11
C ASN A 363 7.88 8.76 7.92
N VAL A 364 8.57 8.70 6.77
CA VAL A 364 9.66 7.75 6.52
C VAL A 364 10.88 8.08 7.38
N ASP A 365 11.34 9.33 7.43
CA ASP A 365 12.45 9.74 8.34
C ASP A 365 12.09 9.46 9.80
N HIS A 366 10.85 9.75 10.21
CA HIS A 366 10.38 9.41 11.55
C HIS A 366 10.40 7.90 11.82
N ALA A 367 9.93 7.08 10.87
CA ALA A 367 9.93 5.63 10.98
C ALA A 367 11.35 5.08 11.16
N PHE A 368 12.32 5.59 10.38
CA PHE A 368 13.73 5.22 10.56
C PHE A 368 14.23 5.47 11.98
N ARG A 369 13.78 6.54 12.64
CA ARG A 369 14.23 6.92 13.99
C ARG A 369 13.50 6.21 15.12
N THR A 370 12.27 5.72 14.90
CA THR A 370 11.38 5.32 16.00
C THR A 370 10.74 3.94 15.84
N LEU A 371 10.75 3.36 14.63
CA LEU A 371 10.07 2.11 14.31
C LEU A 371 11.06 1.14 13.64
N PRO A 372 11.91 0.43 14.41
CA PRO A 372 13.00 -0.38 13.86
C PRO A 372 12.56 -1.41 12.82
N ASP A 373 11.46 -2.11 13.09
CA ASP A 373 10.93 -3.13 12.19
C ASP A 373 10.49 -2.57 10.83
N LEU A 374 9.81 -1.41 10.84
CA LEU A 374 9.41 -0.72 9.62
C LEU A 374 10.63 -0.11 8.90
N ALA A 375 11.60 0.41 9.66
CA ALA A 375 12.82 1.00 9.12
C ALA A 375 13.60 0.00 8.26
N ILE A 376 13.66 -1.27 8.68
CA ILE A 376 14.29 -2.35 7.90
C ILE A 376 13.55 -2.58 6.58
N GLU A 377 12.21 -2.66 6.60
CA GLU A 377 11.40 -2.85 5.40
C GLU A 377 11.52 -1.67 4.42
N LEU A 378 11.55 -0.43 4.94
CA LEU A 378 11.78 0.79 4.16
C LEU A 378 13.20 0.85 3.58
N ALA A 379 14.21 0.41 4.34
CA ALA A 379 15.58 0.31 3.85
C ALA A 379 15.69 -0.74 2.72
N LEU A 380 15.03 -1.89 2.84
CA LEU A 380 14.93 -2.88 1.77
C LEU A 380 14.27 -2.28 0.53
N ASP A 381 13.13 -1.60 0.70
CA ASP A 381 12.41 -0.92 -0.39
C ASP A 381 13.35 0.06 -1.14
N ILE A 382 14.06 0.92 -0.40
CA ILE A 382 15.04 1.87 -0.97
C ILE A 382 16.20 1.17 -1.69
N LEU A 383 16.70 0.04 -1.17
CA LEU A 383 17.82 -0.70 -1.75
C LEU A 383 17.41 -1.48 -3.01
N THR A 384 16.14 -1.84 -3.16
CA THR A 384 15.62 -2.59 -4.30
C THR A 384 14.89 -1.74 -5.34
N ASP A 385 14.73 -0.43 -5.09
CA ASP A 385 14.08 0.49 -6.01
C ASP A 385 15.08 1.27 -6.90
N ASP A 386 14.79 1.34 -8.20
CA ASP A 386 15.54 2.08 -9.22
C ASP A 386 14.76 3.29 -9.79
N HIS A 387 13.56 3.56 -9.30
CA HIS A 387 12.65 4.58 -9.83
C HIS A 387 12.79 5.95 -9.14
N SER A 388 12.41 7.00 -9.86
CA SER A 388 12.46 8.39 -9.36
C SER A 388 11.24 8.84 -8.58
N ASN A 389 10.08 8.22 -8.80
CA ASN A 389 8.84 8.53 -8.09
C ASN A 389 8.59 7.56 -6.92
N ALA A 390 9.64 7.01 -6.33
CA ALA A 390 9.58 6.06 -5.23
C ALA A 390 10.01 6.69 -3.91
N ILE A 391 9.94 5.93 -2.81
CA ILE A 391 10.44 6.35 -1.47
C ILE A 391 11.90 6.83 -1.57
N ALA A 392 12.76 6.10 -2.29
CA ALA A 392 14.15 6.49 -2.52
C ALA A 392 14.33 7.82 -3.27
N GLY A 393 13.33 8.26 -4.03
CA GLY A 393 13.36 9.52 -4.77
C GLY A 393 12.79 10.72 -4.02
N ILE A 394 12.10 10.50 -2.91
CA ILE A 394 11.45 11.56 -2.11
C ILE A 394 12.07 11.74 -0.73
N LEU A 395 12.73 10.71 -0.19
CA LEU A 395 13.32 10.75 1.14
C LEU A 395 14.56 11.64 1.15
N VAL A 396 14.52 12.68 1.97
CA VAL A 396 15.67 13.52 2.31
C VAL A 396 15.83 13.44 3.83
N PRO A 397 16.83 12.69 4.35
CA PRO A 397 17.06 12.62 5.79
C PRO A 397 17.22 14.01 6.38
N ARG A 398 16.53 14.28 7.50
CA ARG A 398 16.45 15.64 8.05
C ARG A 398 17.80 16.16 8.54
N ASP A 399 18.58 15.27 9.14
CA ASP A 399 19.88 15.54 9.76
C ASP A 399 20.63 14.22 10.01
N LYS A 400 21.86 14.35 10.52
CA LYS A 400 22.69 13.21 10.94
C LYS A 400 22.42 12.74 12.38
N ALA A 401 21.48 13.33 13.11
CA ALA A 401 21.18 12.92 14.48
C ALA A 401 20.54 11.51 14.52
N GLY A 402 19.86 11.12 13.45
CA GLY A 402 19.31 9.78 13.25
C GLY A 402 20.29 8.72 12.75
N ALA A 403 21.58 9.05 12.56
CA ALA A 403 22.55 8.20 11.84
C ALA A 403 22.61 6.75 12.34
N ALA A 404 22.63 6.54 13.66
CA ALA A 404 22.69 5.21 14.25
C ALA A 404 21.46 4.34 13.87
N HIS A 405 20.26 4.92 13.90
CA HIS A 405 19.03 4.19 13.56
C HIS A 405 18.97 3.83 12.08
N TYR A 406 19.34 4.78 11.20
CA TYR A 406 19.47 4.51 9.78
C TYR A 406 20.53 3.43 9.50
N ARG A 407 21.68 3.47 10.20
CA ARG A 407 22.72 2.45 10.06
C ARG A 407 22.21 1.06 10.40
N VAL A 408 21.54 0.89 11.56
CA VAL A 408 20.97 -0.41 11.95
C VAL A 408 19.98 -0.93 10.90
N ALA A 409 19.09 -0.07 10.41
CA ALA A 409 18.10 -0.45 9.41
C ALA A 409 18.74 -0.85 8.06
N PHE A 410 19.67 -0.05 7.54
CA PHE A 410 20.37 -0.36 6.29
C PHE A 410 21.31 -1.56 6.42
N GLU A 411 21.96 -1.76 7.56
CA GLU A 411 22.82 -2.92 7.81
C GLU A 411 22.01 -4.22 7.76
N ALA A 412 20.87 -4.27 8.47
CA ALA A 412 19.96 -5.41 8.44
C ALA A 412 19.40 -5.65 7.02
N ALA A 413 19.01 -4.60 6.31
CA ALA A 413 18.50 -4.71 4.94
C ALA A 413 19.57 -5.21 3.95
N LEU A 414 20.82 -4.73 4.06
CA LEU A 414 21.94 -5.21 3.26
C LEU A 414 22.25 -6.68 3.56
N GLN A 415 22.23 -7.10 4.82
CA GLN A 415 22.41 -8.50 5.21
C GLN A 415 21.35 -9.41 4.58
N GLN A 416 20.08 -9.02 4.66
CA GLN A 416 18.98 -9.79 4.03
C GLN A 416 19.14 -9.90 2.51
N ARG A 417 19.57 -8.82 1.85
CA ARG A 417 19.83 -8.82 0.41
C ARG A 417 20.99 -9.76 0.04
N VAL A 418 22.08 -9.73 0.79
CA VAL A 418 23.22 -10.64 0.58
C VAL A 418 22.79 -12.09 0.79
N ILE A 419 22.10 -12.41 1.90
CA ILE A 419 21.60 -13.76 2.19
C ILE A 419 20.68 -14.25 1.07
N SER A 420 19.80 -13.39 0.56
CA SER A 420 18.88 -13.76 -0.53
C SER A 420 19.62 -14.06 -1.85
N CYS A 421 20.79 -13.45 -2.09
CA CYS A 421 21.60 -13.69 -3.28
C CYS A 421 22.58 -14.87 -3.13
N THR A 422 23.16 -15.09 -1.95
CA THR A 422 24.24 -16.06 -1.72
C THR A 422 23.79 -17.32 -0.97
N GLY A 423 22.63 -17.27 -0.30
CA GLY A 423 22.15 -18.33 0.59
C GLY A 423 22.87 -18.39 1.96
N ALA A 424 23.81 -17.49 2.25
CA ALA A 424 24.61 -17.51 3.47
C ALA A 424 24.76 -16.13 4.10
N ALA A 425 24.84 -16.08 5.44
CA ALA A 425 25.12 -14.85 6.17
C ALA A 425 26.55 -14.36 5.88
N PRO A 426 26.75 -13.05 5.65
CA PRO A 426 28.09 -12.50 5.44
C PRO A 426 28.94 -12.62 6.72
N THR A 427 30.20 -13.01 6.55
CA THR A 427 31.17 -13.15 7.66
C THR A 427 31.94 -11.86 7.96
N LEU A 428 31.95 -10.92 7.02
CA LEU A 428 32.59 -9.61 7.13
C LEU A 428 31.54 -8.49 7.11
N PRO A 429 31.84 -7.30 7.67
CA PRO A 429 30.92 -6.17 7.64
C PRO A 429 30.61 -5.72 6.21
N LEU A 430 29.34 -5.41 5.96
CA LEU A 430 28.87 -4.91 4.66
C LEU A 430 29.07 -3.40 4.56
N HIS A 431 29.42 -2.92 3.37
CA HIS A 431 29.45 -1.50 3.09
C HIS A 431 28.86 -1.17 1.71
N PRO A 432 27.88 -0.24 1.63
CA PRO A 432 27.24 0.11 0.37
C PRO A 432 28.16 0.94 -0.56
N TYR A 433 28.06 0.75 -1.88
CA TYR A 433 28.72 1.57 -2.90
C TYR A 433 27.82 1.71 -4.16
N ALA A 434 27.95 2.80 -4.92
CA ALA A 434 27.05 3.07 -6.08
C ALA A 434 27.68 2.82 -7.45
N GLN A 435 28.97 3.07 -7.62
CA GLN A 435 29.67 2.87 -8.88
C GLN A 435 30.96 2.08 -8.64
N PRO A 436 31.29 1.10 -9.48
CA PRO A 436 32.58 0.43 -9.44
C PRO A 436 33.66 1.42 -9.88
N ASP A 437 34.27 2.09 -8.92
CA ASP A 437 35.48 2.88 -9.12
C ASP A 437 36.67 2.18 -8.44
N GLU A 438 37.82 2.87 -8.41
CA GLU A 438 39.06 2.42 -7.74
C GLU A 438 38.89 2.13 -6.23
N THR A 439 37.70 2.28 -5.65
CA THR A 439 37.45 1.97 -4.23
C THR A 439 37.17 0.50 -3.95
N LEU A 440 36.95 -0.35 -4.95
CA LEU A 440 36.73 -1.80 -4.73
C LEU A 440 37.90 -2.48 -4.02
N THR A 441 39.13 -2.14 -4.39
CA THR A 441 40.34 -2.62 -3.69
C THR A 441 40.39 -2.16 -2.24
N LEU A 442 39.98 -0.92 -1.98
CA LEU A 442 39.94 -0.34 -0.64
C LEU A 442 38.95 -1.07 0.28
N PHE A 443 37.79 -1.54 -0.22
CA PHE A 443 36.88 -2.36 0.57
C PHE A 443 37.55 -3.66 1.03
N THR A 444 38.23 -4.36 0.13
CA THR A 444 38.96 -5.60 0.44
C THR A 444 40.08 -5.35 1.45
N GLU A 445 40.87 -4.29 1.28
CA GLU A 445 41.96 -3.93 2.22
C GLU A 445 41.44 -3.65 3.63
N LEU A 446 40.26 -3.05 3.74
CA LEU A 446 39.60 -2.72 5.00
C LEU A 446 38.81 -3.90 5.61
N GLY A 447 38.80 -5.06 4.95
CA GLY A 447 38.07 -6.24 5.41
C GLY A 447 36.55 -6.08 5.34
N LEU A 448 36.06 -5.39 4.31
CA LEU A 448 34.64 -5.13 4.08
C LEU A 448 34.12 -5.85 2.84
N ILE A 449 32.84 -6.24 2.85
CA ILE A 449 32.14 -6.71 1.66
C ILE A 449 31.42 -5.52 1.01
N ALA A 450 31.85 -5.15 -0.20
CA ALA A 450 31.22 -4.10 -0.98
C ALA A 450 29.86 -4.56 -1.53
N VAL A 451 28.79 -3.84 -1.22
CA VAL A 451 27.43 -4.14 -1.72
C VAL A 451 26.96 -3.03 -2.65
N GLN A 452 26.63 -3.37 -3.90
CA GLN A 452 26.21 -2.37 -4.89
C GLN A 452 24.78 -1.88 -4.59
N VAL A 453 24.61 -0.56 -4.55
CA VAL A 453 23.32 0.13 -4.32
C VAL A 453 23.08 1.17 -5.40
N SER A 454 21.83 1.62 -5.58
CA SER A 454 21.53 2.73 -6.48
C SER A 454 22.17 4.03 -5.99
N TYR A 455 22.43 4.98 -6.90
CA TYR A 455 22.99 6.29 -6.53
C TYR A 455 22.15 7.01 -5.46
N LYS A 456 20.82 6.91 -5.56
CA LYS A 456 19.87 7.52 -4.61
C LYS A 456 19.92 6.87 -3.24
N ALA A 457 19.98 5.53 -3.19
CA ALA A 457 20.17 4.83 -1.93
C ALA A 457 21.47 5.27 -1.26
N ARG A 458 22.58 5.39 -2.02
CA ARG A 458 23.85 5.91 -1.50
C ARG A 458 23.72 7.34 -0.96
N GLU A 459 23.01 8.21 -1.67
CA GLU A 459 22.79 9.59 -1.27
C GLU A 459 22.03 9.67 0.06
N ILE A 460 20.93 8.93 0.21
CA ILE A 460 20.16 8.84 1.47
C ILE A 460 21.05 8.31 2.60
N ILE A 461 21.82 7.25 2.35
CA ILE A 461 22.73 6.65 3.33
C ILE A 461 23.79 7.66 3.80
N HIS A 462 24.33 8.46 2.88
CA HIS A 462 25.34 9.46 3.19
C HIS A 462 24.75 10.68 3.92
N GLN A 463 23.62 11.21 3.43
CA GLN A 463 22.93 12.36 4.04
C GLN A 463 22.45 12.05 5.46
N SER A 464 21.94 10.84 5.70
CA SER A 464 21.56 10.38 7.04
C SER A 464 22.74 10.14 7.98
N GLY A 465 23.96 10.03 7.44
CA GLY A 465 25.17 9.71 8.21
C GLY A 465 25.28 8.24 8.62
N ALA A 466 24.43 7.36 8.07
CA ALA A 466 24.42 5.93 8.38
C ALA A 466 25.75 5.25 8.03
N TYR A 467 26.30 5.59 6.85
CA TYR A 467 27.62 5.18 6.41
C TYR A 467 28.39 6.40 5.92
N ALA A 468 29.64 6.50 6.36
CA ALA A 468 30.56 7.45 5.78
C ALA A 468 30.94 6.99 4.35
N PRO A 469 31.29 7.91 3.44
CA PRO A 469 32.01 7.55 2.23
C PRO A 469 33.23 6.69 2.59
N ILE A 470 33.52 5.65 1.80
CA ILE A 470 34.57 4.67 2.13
C ILE A 470 35.95 5.30 2.40
N LYS A 471 36.27 6.38 1.68
CA LYS A 471 37.51 7.15 1.90
C LYS A 471 37.54 7.88 3.24
N GLU A 472 36.40 8.40 3.68
CA GLU A 472 36.26 9.01 5.02
C GLU A 472 36.29 7.95 6.12
N TYR A 473 35.69 6.78 5.88
CA TYR A 473 35.78 5.64 6.79
C TYR A 473 37.24 5.18 6.96
N ALA A 474 37.98 4.99 5.86
CA ALA A 474 39.41 4.66 5.88
C ALA A 474 40.22 5.73 6.65
N ARG A 475 39.93 7.01 6.41
CA ARG A 475 40.54 8.14 7.15
C ARG A 475 40.25 8.07 8.65
N SER A 476 39.02 7.71 9.04
CA SER A 476 38.65 7.56 10.45
C SER A 476 39.41 6.42 11.13
N ILE A 477 39.63 5.30 10.42
CA ILE A 477 40.43 4.19 10.93
C ILE A 477 41.89 4.62 11.12
N LEU A 478 42.48 5.34 10.16
CA LEU A 478 43.84 5.88 10.31
C LEU A 478 43.94 6.81 11.53
N LEU A 479 42.99 7.72 11.72
CA LEU A 479 42.99 8.65 12.86
C LEU A 479 42.84 7.93 14.20
N ALA A 480 42.07 6.84 14.24
CA ALA A 480 41.84 6.02 15.42
C ALA A 480 42.97 5.00 15.70
N ALA A 481 43.84 4.72 14.72
CA ALA A 481 44.88 3.71 14.86
C ALA A 481 45.89 4.06 15.99
N PRO A 482 46.56 3.05 16.59
CA PRO A 482 47.54 3.27 17.64
C PRO A 482 48.68 4.20 17.20
N ARG A 483 49.12 5.10 18.10
CA ARG A 483 50.22 6.03 17.83
C ARG A 483 51.58 5.35 18.00
N LEU A 484 52.52 5.71 17.13
CA LEU A 484 53.91 5.29 17.17
C LEU A 484 54.80 6.50 17.45
N ASP A 485 55.40 6.56 18.64
CA ASP A 485 56.22 7.70 19.07
C ASP A 485 57.69 7.60 18.66
N ASN A 486 58.22 6.38 18.59
CA ASN A 486 59.64 6.11 18.36
C ASN A 486 59.85 5.46 16.98
N PHE A 487 59.57 6.19 15.91
CA PHE A 487 59.80 5.71 14.54
C PHE A 487 60.96 6.45 13.86
N PRO A 488 61.91 5.75 13.22
CA PRO A 488 63.04 6.37 12.53
C PRO A 488 62.60 7.45 11.53
N GLY A 489 63.13 8.66 11.66
CA GLY A 489 62.82 9.80 10.79
C GLY A 489 61.60 10.64 11.20
N LEU A 490 60.77 10.21 12.15
CA LEU A 490 59.55 10.94 12.54
C LEU A 490 59.85 12.37 13.03
N ASN A 491 60.90 12.57 13.82
CA ASN A 491 61.29 13.91 14.29
C ASN A 491 61.77 14.82 13.14
N ARG A 492 62.41 14.25 12.11
CA ARG A 492 62.81 14.99 10.91
C ARG A 492 61.58 15.40 10.10
N LEU A 493 60.61 14.50 9.93
CA LEU A 493 59.34 14.82 9.29
C LEU A 493 58.57 15.90 10.05
N ARG A 494 58.49 15.83 11.38
CA ARG A 494 57.85 16.86 12.22
C ARG A 494 58.48 18.23 12.00
N ALA A 495 59.81 18.30 11.94
CA ALA A 495 60.52 19.53 11.65
C ALA A 495 60.20 20.04 10.24
N ALA A 496 60.20 19.18 9.23
CA ALA A 496 59.90 19.54 7.84
C ALA A 496 58.44 20.00 7.66
N LEU A 497 57.47 19.27 8.23
CA LEU A 497 56.06 19.65 8.20
C LEU A 497 55.80 20.95 8.93
N LYS A 498 56.54 21.28 10.00
CA LYS A 498 56.44 22.58 10.68
C LYS A 498 56.87 23.75 9.78
N LEU A 499 57.78 23.52 8.83
CA LEU A 499 58.15 24.55 7.85
C LEU A 499 57.04 24.74 6.81
N VAL A 500 56.35 23.67 6.42
CA VAL A 500 55.26 23.71 5.42
C VAL A 500 53.94 24.16 6.05
N LEU A 501 53.69 23.79 7.31
CA LEU A 501 52.45 24.00 8.06
C LEU A 501 52.78 24.56 9.46
N PRO A 502 53.21 25.83 9.55
CA PRO A 502 53.67 26.43 10.80
C PRO A 502 52.60 26.46 11.90
N GLU A 503 51.33 26.46 11.51
CA GLU A 503 50.16 26.45 12.41
C GLU A 503 49.96 25.11 13.13
N VAL A 504 50.59 24.02 12.66
CA VAL A 504 50.38 22.67 13.22
C VAL A 504 51.43 22.39 14.30
N PRO A 505 51.03 22.18 15.57
CA PRO A 505 51.96 21.81 16.62
C PRO A 505 52.67 20.48 16.31
N SER A 506 53.98 20.39 16.56
CA SER A 506 54.75 19.17 16.27
C SER A 506 54.22 17.92 17.00
N GLN A 507 53.63 18.11 18.18
CA GLN A 507 52.99 17.06 18.97
C GLN A 507 51.69 16.51 18.33
N SER A 508 51.06 17.31 17.47
CA SER A 508 49.89 16.94 16.70
C SER A 508 50.24 16.18 15.41
N ILE A 509 51.53 16.04 15.08
CA ILE A 509 51.99 15.20 13.97
C ILE A 509 52.32 13.82 14.51
N THR A 510 51.51 12.85 14.13
CA THR A 510 51.52 11.49 14.67
C THR A 510 51.68 10.47 13.56
N LEU A 511 52.56 9.49 13.79
CA LEU A 511 52.60 8.28 12.99
C LEU A 511 51.67 7.25 13.63
N ARG A 512 50.93 6.51 12.81
CA ARG A 512 49.88 5.58 13.24
C ARG A 512 50.16 4.19 12.71
N GLN A 513 49.87 3.16 13.52
CA GLN A 513 49.96 1.76 13.11
C GLN A 513 48.80 1.40 12.17
N TYR A 514 48.92 1.84 10.93
CA TYR A 514 47.94 1.67 9.87
C TYR A 514 48.66 1.18 8.62
N ASP A 515 48.36 -0.06 8.20
CA ASP A 515 49.08 -0.82 7.18
C ASP A 515 48.37 -0.84 5.82
N LYS A 516 47.24 -0.11 5.68
CA LYS A 516 46.46 -0.07 4.44
C LYS A 516 47.03 0.92 3.45
N VAL A 517 46.76 0.71 2.16
CA VAL A 517 47.35 1.55 1.09
C VAL A 517 46.78 2.96 1.10
N TYR A 518 45.52 3.12 1.51
CA TYR A 518 44.86 4.41 1.58
C TYR A 518 44.09 4.60 2.90
N PRO A 519 44.06 5.81 3.48
CA PRO A 519 44.90 6.96 3.11
C PRO A 519 46.31 6.84 3.69
N THR A 520 47.31 7.43 3.01
CA THR A 520 48.68 7.57 3.54
C THR A 520 48.77 8.68 4.59
N VAL A 521 47.91 9.69 4.47
CA VAL A 521 47.89 10.88 5.31
C VAL A 521 46.43 11.27 5.60
N ALA A 522 46.15 11.61 6.86
CA ALA A 522 44.87 12.14 7.30
C ALA A 522 45.08 13.37 8.18
N TRP A 523 44.34 14.43 7.88
CA TRP A 523 44.20 15.55 8.79
C TRP A 523 42.91 15.39 9.62
N ASP A 524 42.87 15.93 10.81
CA ASP A 524 41.65 16.08 11.60
C ASP A 524 41.58 17.53 12.03
N ASP A 525 40.67 18.27 11.41
CA ASP A 525 40.58 19.71 11.61
C ASP A 525 40.06 20.10 12.99
N LYS A 526 39.22 19.24 13.58
CA LYS A 526 38.61 19.48 14.88
C LYS A 526 39.67 19.41 15.98
N ASN A 527 40.57 18.43 15.88
CA ASN A 527 41.62 18.20 16.88
C ASN A 527 42.98 18.78 16.45
N LYS A 528 43.04 19.44 15.29
CA LYS A 528 44.27 19.93 14.65
C LYS A 528 45.36 18.85 14.60
N LEU A 529 44.97 17.63 14.27
CA LEU A 529 45.81 16.42 14.31
C LEU A 529 46.19 16.00 12.89
N PHE A 530 47.49 15.82 12.65
CA PHE A 530 48.06 15.28 11.43
C PHE A 530 48.48 13.82 11.66
N ALA A 531 47.78 12.87 11.06
CA ALA A 531 48.05 11.45 11.18
C ALA A 531 48.64 10.89 9.88
N LEU A 532 49.64 10.04 10.04
CA LEU A 532 50.39 9.41 8.96
C LEU A 532 50.27 7.90 9.09
N ALA A 533 49.99 7.22 7.99
CA ALA A 533 50.05 5.76 7.92
C ALA A 533 51.50 5.26 8.05
N LEU A 534 51.67 3.97 8.32
CA LEU A 534 52.99 3.36 8.29
C LEU A 534 53.57 3.47 6.88
N PRO A 535 54.76 4.08 6.72
CA PRO A 535 55.38 4.17 5.41
C PRO A 535 55.76 2.78 4.90
N LYS A 536 55.60 2.58 3.59
CA LYS A 536 56.08 1.35 2.95
C LYS A 536 57.61 1.27 3.09
N PRO A 537 58.16 0.07 3.37
CA PRO A 537 59.61 -0.13 3.42
C PRO A 537 60.25 0.26 2.09
N CYS A 538 61.38 0.97 2.14
CA CYS A 538 62.13 1.32 0.95
C CYS A 538 62.91 0.12 0.44
N GLU A 539 62.60 -0.36 -0.76
CA GLU A 539 63.26 -1.53 -1.37
C GLU A 539 64.71 -1.23 -1.79
N GLU A 540 65.07 0.04 -1.97
CA GLU A 540 66.41 0.47 -2.40
C GLU A 540 67.45 0.44 -1.27
N HIS A 541 67.03 0.33 -0.01
CA HIS A 541 67.91 0.41 1.15
C HIS A 541 67.97 -0.91 1.93
N PRO A 542 69.17 -1.39 2.31
CA PRO A 542 69.35 -2.69 2.99
C PRO A 542 68.74 -2.76 4.39
N GLN A 543 68.41 -1.61 5.00
CA GLN A 543 67.65 -1.52 6.24
C GLN A 543 66.36 -0.71 6.01
N PRO A 544 65.33 -1.31 5.40
CA PRO A 544 64.15 -0.58 4.93
C PRO A 544 63.42 0.16 6.05
N THR A 545 63.41 -0.42 7.25
CA THR A 545 62.76 0.10 8.46
C THR A 545 63.48 1.29 9.10
N GLN A 546 64.77 1.50 8.78
CA GLN A 546 65.55 2.65 9.25
C GLN A 546 65.67 3.77 8.20
N SER A 547 65.28 3.49 6.96
CA SER A 547 65.32 4.46 5.87
C SER A 547 64.37 5.64 6.12
N VAL A 548 64.75 6.83 5.64
CA VAL A 548 63.93 8.05 5.74
C VAL A 548 63.39 8.51 4.38
N CYS A 549 63.54 7.68 3.35
CA CYS A 549 63.12 7.97 1.97
C CYS A 549 61.63 8.23 1.85
N TRP A 550 60.84 7.71 2.79
CA TRP A 550 59.39 7.92 2.87
C TRP A 550 58.99 9.35 3.26
N ILE A 551 59.89 10.15 3.84
CA ILE A 551 59.59 11.53 4.26
C ILE A 551 59.20 12.40 3.05
N GLY A 552 59.93 12.28 1.93
CA GLY A 552 59.68 13.08 0.72
C GLY A 552 58.28 12.88 0.14
N PRO A 553 57.88 11.64 -0.20
CA PRO A 553 56.54 11.33 -0.67
C PRO A 553 55.45 11.77 0.31
N VAL A 554 55.65 11.58 1.60
CA VAL A 554 54.70 12.04 2.63
C VAL A 554 54.56 13.56 2.63
N LEU A 555 55.66 14.32 2.55
CA LEU A 555 55.61 15.78 2.47
C LEU A 555 54.87 16.25 1.21
N HIS A 556 55.11 15.58 0.08
CA HIS A 556 54.41 15.86 -1.17
C HIS A 556 52.90 15.62 -1.04
N ASP A 557 52.50 14.46 -0.50
CA ASP A 557 51.08 14.13 -0.27
C ASP A 557 50.43 15.10 0.73
N SER A 558 51.18 15.50 1.76
CA SER A 558 50.77 16.47 2.78
C SER A 558 50.54 17.86 2.20
N ALA A 559 51.44 18.31 1.32
CA ALA A 559 51.33 19.59 0.63
C ALA A 559 50.14 19.58 -0.33
N ARG A 560 49.95 18.50 -1.09
CA ARG A 560 48.81 18.33 -2.00
C ARG A 560 47.48 18.30 -1.24
N SER A 561 47.43 17.60 -0.09
CA SER A 561 46.25 17.55 0.76
C SER A 561 45.89 18.94 1.34
N ASN A 562 46.87 19.74 1.74
CA ASN A 562 46.61 21.11 2.21
C ASN A 562 46.25 22.09 1.11
N PHE A 563 46.85 21.97 -0.07
CA PHE A 563 46.52 22.83 -1.20
C PHE A 563 45.04 22.68 -1.63
N LEU A 564 44.49 21.47 -1.50
CA LEU A 564 43.07 21.21 -1.71
C LEU A 564 42.15 21.83 -0.65
N ARG A 565 42.68 22.34 0.48
CA ARG A 565 41.91 22.98 1.56
C ARG A 565 41.81 24.48 1.40
N SER A 566 42.81 25.14 0.82
CA SER A 566 42.76 26.58 0.58
C SER A 566 41.87 26.96 -0.61
N SER A 567 41.42 25.97 -1.38
CA SER A 567 40.63 26.10 -2.61
C SER A 567 39.17 25.66 -2.47
N SER A 568 38.80 25.10 -1.31
CA SER A 568 37.43 24.70 -0.93
C SER A 568 36.87 25.62 0.14
#